data_AF-A0A2S5JEZ2-F1
#
_entry.id   AF-A0A2S5JEZ2-F1
#
_cell.length_a   1.000
_cell.length_b   1.000
_cell.length_c   1.000
_cell.angle_alpha   90.00
_cell.angle_beta   90.00
_cell.angle_gamma   90.00
#
_symmetry.space_group_name_H-M   'P 1'
#
loop_
_entity.id
_entity.type
_entity.pdbx_description
1 polymer ?
#
loop_
_entity_poly.entity_id
_entity_poly.type
_entity_poly.pdbx_seq_one_letter_code
_entity_poly.pdbx_strand_id
1 'polypeptide(L)'
;MALKNGRGGQRFSTNVWPGFVDALTALLMVLMFVLTIFMIVQFSLRETISTQDDELQALSEQVAGLADALGLERDRTAALQSELDRLGERADQQQALIATLRGQVAASDAALAEARARITEFESQVAALLSERDSARAEAERLGAERDALAQERDALNLAVARAREEIDAQAEAARLAAARREALEALVADLKAQNAKAEETLSEAEKARLTEAAAAAALREKLKSAEDELTAMTLALEAERKRAEETLTLLAAAKAAQAELQGRAQESLTEAERQKALLAQANELLASERENSAELARKVALLNQQVLALRSQLGSLQEMLDASEARDAEKQVQIEALGTRLNSALAQLAAEEKRRAELEEAERKRLEEEAKQLKKKAEELERYRSEFFGRLSQVLQGREGVRIVGDRFVFSSEVLFEPGSADLSPEGRSQIARVVEILQDVSDEIPPEIDWIIRVDGHTDNVPLSGTGRFRDNWELSQARALSVVRYMTEELGFPPNRLAATGFGEYHPVAQGDSPEARAQNRRIELKLTER
;
A
#
# COMPACT_ATOMS: atom_id res chain seq x y z
N MET A 1 -105.34 15.40 -104.00
CA MET A 1 -106.76 15.17 -103.68
C MET A 1 -106.81 14.29 -102.43
N ALA A 2 -107.13 14.91 -101.28
CA ALA A 2 -107.92 14.41 -100.14
C ALA A 2 -107.66 13.04 -99.44
N LEU A 3 -107.44 13.14 -98.10
CA LEU A 3 -107.93 12.28 -96.96
C LEU A 3 -107.07 11.05 -96.55
N LYS A 4 -106.96 10.56 -95.29
CA LYS A 4 -107.67 10.76 -94.00
C LYS A 4 -106.84 10.16 -92.81
N ASN A 5 -107.17 10.58 -91.58
CA ASN A 5 -106.66 10.19 -90.24
C ASN A 5 -106.74 8.71 -89.81
N GLY A 6 -105.94 8.32 -88.80
CA GLY A 6 -106.34 7.33 -87.76
C GLY A 6 -105.27 6.60 -86.90
N ARG A 7 -104.96 7.14 -85.70
CA ARG A 7 -104.65 6.54 -84.36
C ARG A 7 -103.70 5.33 -84.14
N GLY A 8 -102.68 5.54 -83.28
CA GLY A 8 -102.56 4.95 -81.92
C GLY A 8 -101.66 3.71 -81.67
N GLY A 9 -100.58 3.87 -80.87
CA GLY A 9 -99.81 2.76 -80.27
C GLY A 9 -98.61 3.20 -79.40
N GLN A 10 -98.62 2.84 -78.11
CA GLN A 10 -97.61 3.12 -77.07
C GLN A 10 -96.27 2.38 -77.28
N ARG A 11 -95.16 2.98 -76.79
CA ARG A 11 -93.85 2.32 -76.61
C ARG A 11 -93.45 2.29 -75.13
N PHE A 12 -93.07 1.11 -74.66
CA PHE A 12 -92.43 0.81 -73.37
C PHE A 12 -90.89 0.87 -73.54
N SER A 13 -90.18 1.43 -72.56
CA SER A 13 -88.72 1.28 -72.41
C SER A 13 -88.41 0.69 -71.03
N THR A 14 -87.69 -0.42 -70.99
CA THR A 14 -87.23 -1.10 -69.77
C THR A 14 -85.81 -0.67 -69.41
N ASN A 15 -85.63 -0.13 -68.20
CA ASN A 15 -84.33 0.13 -67.57
C ASN A 15 -83.81 -1.15 -66.88
N VAL A 16 -82.60 -1.57 -67.22
CA VAL A 16 -81.86 -2.67 -66.58
C VAL A 16 -80.72 -2.05 -65.75
N TRP A 17 -80.92 -1.79 -64.46
CA TRP A 17 -79.84 -1.46 -63.51
C TRP A 17 -80.30 -1.48 -62.02
N PRO A 18 -80.34 -2.65 -61.35
CA PRO A 18 -80.10 -2.63 -59.89
C PRO A 18 -79.20 -3.75 -59.31
N GLY A 19 -78.91 -4.84 -60.03
CA GLY A 19 -78.21 -6.00 -59.46
C GLY A 19 -76.68 -5.87 -59.27
N PHE A 20 -76.04 -4.92 -59.95
CA PHE A 20 -74.58 -4.76 -59.89
C PHE A 20 -74.11 -4.01 -58.62
N VAL A 21 -74.99 -3.23 -58.00
CA VAL A 21 -74.66 -2.42 -56.82
C VAL A 21 -74.54 -3.28 -55.56
N ASP A 22 -75.34 -4.34 -55.44
CA ASP A 22 -75.40 -5.20 -54.24
C ASP A 22 -74.22 -6.20 -54.16
N ALA A 23 -73.76 -6.70 -55.31
CA ALA A 23 -72.52 -7.48 -55.38
C ALA A 23 -71.28 -6.61 -55.10
N LEU A 24 -71.32 -5.32 -55.46
CA LEU A 24 -70.22 -4.38 -55.22
C LEU A 24 -70.11 -3.99 -53.74
N THR A 25 -71.23 -3.79 -53.04
CA THR A 25 -71.28 -3.47 -51.60
C THR A 25 -70.88 -4.65 -50.72
N ALA A 26 -71.30 -5.87 -51.06
CA ALA A 26 -70.87 -7.09 -50.37
C ALA A 26 -69.35 -7.32 -50.51
N LEU A 27 -68.80 -7.11 -51.72
CA LEU A 27 -67.37 -7.19 -51.96
C LEU A 27 -66.60 -6.09 -51.19
N LEU A 28 -67.19 -4.90 -51.06
CA LEU A 28 -66.65 -3.80 -50.26
C LEU A 28 -66.61 -4.12 -48.75
N MET A 29 -67.64 -4.76 -48.20
CA MET A 29 -67.67 -5.18 -46.79
C MET A 29 -66.65 -6.29 -46.48
N VAL A 30 -66.51 -7.28 -47.36
CA VAL A 30 -65.48 -8.32 -47.21
C VAL A 30 -64.07 -7.72 -47.31
N LEU A 31 -63.85 -6.79 -48.24
CA LEU A 31 -62.58 -6.08 -48.37
C LEU A 31 -62.26 -5.25 -47.12
N MET A 32 -63.26 -4.52 -46.58
CA MET A 32 -63.13 -3.79 -45.32
C MET A 32 -62.81 -4.72 -44.14
N PHE A 33 -63.47 -5.87 -44.03
CA PHE A 33 -63.21 -6.83 -42.96
C PHE A 33 -61.79 -7.42 -43.02
N VAL A 34 -61.34 -7.83 -44.22
CA VAL A 34 -59.97 -8.33 -44.44
C VAL A 34 -58.94 -7.23 -44.15
N LEU A 35 -59.20 -5.97 -44.57
CA LEU A 35 -58.37 -4.82 -44.23
C LEU A 35 -58.32 -4.56 -42.72
N THR A 36 -59.43 -4.74 -42.01
CA THR A 36 -59.48 -4.51 -40.55
C THR A 36 -58.69 -5.58 -39.80
N ILE A 37 -58.84 -6.86 -40.17
CA ILE A 37 -58.03 -7.95 -39.61
C ILE A 37 -56.55 -7.73 -39.92
N PHE A 38 -56.23 -7.39 -41.16
CA PHE A 38 -54.86 -7.09 -41.57
C PHE A 38 -54.30 -5.92 -40.76
N MET A 39 -55.09 -4.87 -40.50
CA MET A 39 -54.68 -3.71 -39.71
C MET A 39 -54.46 -4.07 -38.23
N ILE A 40 -55.27 -4.94 -37.63
CA ILE A 40 -55.09 -5.42 -36.25
C ILE A 40 -53.85 -6.31 -36.14
N VAL A 41 -53.64 -7.22 -37.10
CA VAL A 41 -52.44 -8.07 -37.15
C VAL A 41 -51.19 -7.23 -37.36
N GLN A 42 -51.24 -6.23 -38.26
CA GLN A 42 -50.16 -5.25 -38.46
C GLN A 42 -49.89 -4.43 -37.20
N PHE A 43 -50.93 -4.00 -36.48
CA PHE A 43 -50.80 -3.26 -35.23
C PHE A 43 -50.14 -4.11 -34.13
N SER A 44 -50.62 -5.35 -33.93
CA SER A 44 -50.04 -6.28 -32.96
C SER A 44 -48.60 -6.67 -33.29
N LEU A 45 -48.27 -6.94 -34.57
CA LEU A 45 -46.89 -7.16 -34.99
C LEU A 45 -46.02 -5.92 -34.74
N ARG A 46 -46.54 -4.72 -35.03
CA ARG A 46 -45.81 -3.47 -34.83
C ARG A 46 -45.54 -3.21 -33.34
N GLU A 47 -46.51 -3.49 -32.48
CA GLU A 47 -46.37 -3.35 -31.03
C GLU A 47 -45.37 -4.37 -30.47
N THR A 48 -45.43 -5.63 -30.94
CA THR A 48 -44.49 -6.69 -30.56
C THR A 48 -43.06 -6.41 -31.03
N ILE A 49 -42.89 -5.94 -32.27
CA ILE A 49 -41.58 -5.54 -32.81
C ILE A 49 -41.05 -4.31 -32.07
N SER A 50 -41.90 -3.32 -31.76
CA SER A 50 -41.49 -2.15 -30.98
C SER A 50 -41.02 -2.53 -29.57
N THR A 51 -41.72 -3.44 -28.90
CA THR A 51 -41.31 -3.90 -27.57
C THR A 51 -40.02 -4.73 -27.61
N GLN A 52 -39.85 -5.57 -28.64
CA GLN A 52 -38.60 -6.30 -28.86
C GLN A 52 -37.42 -5.37 -29.19
N ASP A 53 -37.66 -4.31 -29.98
CA ASP A 53 -36.64 -3.30 -30.27
C ASP A 53 -36.23 -2.53 -29.00
N ASP A 54 -37.19 -2.17 -28.13
CA ASP A 54 -36.91 -1.53 -26.84
C ASP A 54 -36.11 -2.45 -25.89
N GLU A 55 -36.45 -3.74 -25.82
CA GLU A 55 -35.69 -4.73 -25.03
C GLU A 55 -34.28 -4.94 -25.59
N LEU A 56 -34.13 -5.03 -26.91
CA LEU A 56 -32.81 -5.14 -27.57
C LEU A 56 -31.95 -3.90 -27.32
N GLN A 57 -32.56 -2.71 -27.33
CA GLN A 57 -31.87 -1.46 -27.05
C GLN A 57 -31.41 -1.40 -25.59
N ALA A 58 -32.27 -1.79 -24.64
CA ALA A 58 -31.90 -1.89 -23.23
C ALA A 58 -30.78 -2.92 -22.98
N LEU A 59 -30.83 -4.08 -23.66
CA LEU A 59 -29.76 -5.08 -23.57
C LEU A 59 -28.45 -4.57 -24.18
N SER A 60 -28.52 -3.83 -25.30
CA SER A 60 -27.36 -3.22 -25.94
C SER A 60 -26.69 -2.17 -25.05
N GLU A 61 -27.49 -1.34 -24.35
CA GLU A 61 -26.99 -0.39 -23.35
C GLU A 61 -26.34 -1.10 -22.15
N GLN A 62 -26.93 -2.19 -21.64
CA GLN A 62 -26.32 -2.98 -20.57
C GLN A 62 -24.99 -3.62 -21.00
N VAL A 63 -24.93 -4.18 -22.21
CA VAL A 63 -23.68 -4.76 -22.75
C VAL A 63 -22.62 -3.68 -22.94
N ALA A 64 -22.99 -2.48 -23.42
CA ALA A 64 -22.08 -1.35 -23.51
C ALA A 64 -21.57 -0.91 -22.11
N GLY A 65 -22.45 -0.82 -21.12
CA GLY A 65 -22.07 -0.50 -19.74
C GLY A 65 -21.15 -1.54 -19.10
N LEU A 66 -21.39 -2.83 -19.35
CA LEU A 66 -20.51 -3.92 -18.90
C LEU A 66 -19.16 -3.90 -19.62
N ALA A 67 -19.12 -3.57 -20.91
CA ALA A 67 -17.89 -3.42 -21.67
C ALA A 67 -17.03 -2.26 -21.15
N ASP A 68 -17.65 -1.11 -20.83
CA ASP A 68 -16.97 0.04 -20.21
C ASP A 68 -16.43 -0.30 -18.82
N ALA A 69 -17.24 -0.97 -17.97
CA ALA A 69 -16.81 -1.40 -16.65
C ALA A 69 -15.62 -2.39 -16.72
N LEU A 70 -15.65 -3.33 -17.68
CA LEU A 70 -14.55 -4.25 -17.92
C LEU A 70 -13.30 -3.54 -18.44
N GLY A 71 -13.47 -2.50 -19.27
CA GLY A 71 -12.39 -1.62 -19.71
C GLY A 71 -11.70 -0.93 -18.54
N LEU A 72 -12.49 -0.30 -17.65
CA LEU A 72 -11.99 0.36 -16.44
C LEU A 72 -11.24 -0.58 -15.49
N GLU A 73 -11.73 -1.81 -15.30
CA GLU A 73 -11.03 -2.81 -14.48
C GLU A 73 -9.74 -3.31 -15.13
N ARG A 74 -9.70 -3.45 -16.46
CA ARG A 74 -8.45 -3.75 -17.19
C ARG A 74 -7.43 -2.63 -17.04
N ASP A 75 -7.88 -1.37 -17.15
CA ASP A 75 -7.01 -0.20 -16.99
C ASP A 75 -6.48 -0.10 -15.55
N ARG A 76 -7.33 -0.35 -14.54
CA ARG A 76 -6.89 -0.45 -13.13
C ARG A 76 -5.86 -1.54 -12.92
N THR A 77 -6.09 -2.73 -13.49
CA THR A 77 -5.16 -3.85 -13.38
C THR A 77 -3.82 -3.51 -14.02
N ALA A 78 -3.82 -2.87 -15.20
CA ALA A 78 -2.60 -2.41 -15.86
C ALA A 78 -1.87 -1.34 -15.03
N ALA A 79 -2.60 -0.41 -14.41
CA ALA A 79 -2.02 0.61 -13.54
C ALA A 79 -1.38 -0.01 -12.28
N LEU A 80 -2.07 -0.94 -11.62
CA LEU A 80 -1.54 -1.68 -10.47
C LEU A 80 -0.30 -2.49 -10.84
N GLN A 81 -0.30 -3.15 -12.00
CA GLN A 81 0.88 -3.88 -12.48
C GLN A 81 2.08 -2.94 -12.68
N SER A 82 1.86 -1.77 -13.29
CA SER A 82 2.94 -0.77 -13.45
C SER A 82 3.44 -0.23 -12.11
N GLU A 83 2.57 -0.08 -11.11
CA GLU A 83 2.96 0.33 -9.76
C GLU A 83 3.78 -0.75 -9.05
N LEU A 84 3.39 -2.03 -9.18
CA LEU A 84 4.17 -3.17 -8.68
C LEU A 84 5.55 -3.25 -9.33
N ASP A 85 5.65 -3.05 -10.64
CA ASP A 85 6.93 -3.04 -11.34
C ASP A 85 7.85 -1.93 -10.82
N ARG A 86 7.31 -0.71 -10.60
CA ARG A 86 8.05 0.42 -10.01
C ARG A 86 8.48 0.15 -8.57
N LEU A 87 7.64 -0.51 -7.77
CA LEU A 87 7.98 -0.91 -6.41
C LEU A 87 9.08 -1.98 -6.41
N GLY A 88 9.02 -2.94 -7.33
CA GLY A 88 10.07 -3.93 -7.56
C GLY A 88 11.42 -3.29 -7.90
N GLU A 89 11.43 -2.36 -8.87
CA GLU A 89 12.64 -1.62 -9.23
C GLU A 89 13.22 -0.82 -8.04
N ARG A 90 12.37 -0.21 -7.21
CA ARG A 90 12.82 0.46 -5.97
C ARG A 90 13.42 -0.50 -4.97
N ALA A 91 12.80 -1.65 -4.76
CA ALA A 91 13.30 -2.68 -3.85
C ALA A 91 14.68 -3.18 -4.30
N ASP A 92 14.86 -3.43 -5.60
CA ASP A 92 16.15 -3.84 -6.18
C ASP A 92 17.24 -2.76 -5.99
N GLN A 93 16.90 -1.49 -6.21
CA GLN A 93 17.81 -0.36 -5.96
C GLN A 93 18.21 -0.29 -4.47
N GLN A 94 17.26 -0.48 -3.56
CA GLN A 94 17.51 -0.48 -2.12
C GLN A 94 18.40 -1.66 -1.71
N GLN A 95 18.18 -2.83 -2.29
CA GLN A 95 18.98 -4.03 -2.03
C GLN A 95 20.42 -3.86 -2.52
N ALA A 96 20.61 -3.24 -3.68
CA ALA A 96 21.92 -2.88 -4.20
C ALA A 96 22.65 -1.88 -3.27
N LEU A 97 21.95 -0.85 -2.78
CA LEU A 97 22.50 0.12 -1.83
C LEU A 97 22.91 -0.56 -0.52
N ILE A 98 22.08 -1.45 0.03
CA ILE A 98 22.40 -2.21 1.25
C ILE A 98 23.65 -3.08 1.01
N ALA A 99 23.78 -3.73 -0.15
CA ALA A 99 24.96 -4.51 -0.48
C ALA A 99 26.22 -3.63 -0.55
N THR A 100 26.13 -2.45 -1.16
CA THR A 100 27.25 -1.48 -1.20
C THR A 100 27.63 -1.01 0.21
N LEU A 101 26.66 -0.64 1.05
CA LEU A 101 26.91 -0.19 2.42
C LEU A 101 27.53 -1.30 3.27
N ARG A 102 27.07 -2.55 3.13
CA ARG A 102 27.69 -3.72 3.80
C ARG A 102 29.15 -3.90 3.36
N GLY A 103 29.44 -3.72 2.07
CA GLY A 103 30.80 -3.75 1.55
C GLY A 103 31.69 -2.65 2.15
N GLN A 104 31.16 -1.43 2.28
CA GLN A 104 31.88 -0.30 2.90
C GLN A 104 32.17 -0.53 4.38
N VAL A 105 31.21 -1.06 5.14
CA VAL A 105 31.40 -1.39 6.56
C VAL A 105 32.49 -2.46 6.72
N ALA A 106 32.43 -3.53 5.93
CA ALA A 106 33.44 -4.59 5.96
C ALA A 106 34.85 -4.06 5.62
N ALA A 107 34.96 -3.16 4.64
CA ALA A 107 36.23 -2.51 4.29
C ALA A 107 36.75 -1.61 5.43
N SER A 108 35.86 -0.86 6.10
CA SER A 108 36.22 -0.03 7.24
C SER A 108 36.68 -0.86 8.45
N ASP A 109 36.02 -2.00 8.71
CA ASP A 109 36.41 -2.92 9.78
C ASP A 109 37.79 -3.54 9.52
N ALA A 110 38.08 -3.91 8.27
CA ALA A 110 39.39 -4.41 7.88
C ALA A 110 40.48 -3.34 8.07
N ALA A 111 40.22 -2.10 7.66
CA ALA A 111 41.15 -0.98 7.87
C ALA A 111 41.40 -0.69 9.36
N LEU A 112 40.36 -0.77 10.21
CA LEU A 112 40.49 -0.64 11.66
C LEU A 112 41.32 -1.76 12.27
N ALA A 113 41.14 -3.00 11.81
CA ALA A 113 41.93 -4.13 12.27
C ALA A 113 43.42 -3.95 11.91
N GLU A 114 43.70 -3.50 10.68
CA GLU A 114 45.07 -3.20 10.24
C GLU A 114 45.69 -2.06 11.05
N ALA A 115 44.97 -0.97 11.29
CA ALA A 115 45.44 0.14 12.11
C ALA A 115 45.76 -0.31 13.54
N ARG A 116 44.93 -1.17 14.14
CA ARG A 116 45.19 -1.74 15.47
C ARG A 116 46.45 -2.60 15.48
N ALA A 117 46.67 -3.42 14.45
CA ALA A 117 47.88 -4.23 14.33
C ALA A 117 49.14 -3.35 14.26
N ARG A 118 49.11 -2.26 13.48
CA ARG A 118 50.21 -1.28 13.41
C ARG A 118 50.48 -0.62 14.76
N ILE A 119 49.43 -0.25 15.51
CA ILE A 119 49.59 0.33 16.87
C ILE A 119 50.29 -0.66 17.79
N THR A 120 49.87 -1.92 17.81
CA THR A 120 50.52 -2.96 18.63
C THR A 120 52.00 -3.14 18.25
N GLU A 121 52.31 -3.10 16.96
CA GLU A 121 53.70 -3.15 16.48
C GLU A 121 54.51 -1.93 16.95
N PHE A 122 53.95 -0.72 16.84
CA PHE A 122 54.58 0.49 17.37
C PHE A 122 54.78 0.43 18.88
N GLU A 123 53.81 -0.06 19.65
CA GLU A 123 53.93 -0.23 21.10
C GLU A 123 55.08 -1.19 21.45
N SER A 124 55.24 -2.28 20.70
CA SER A 124 56.37 -3.21 20.83
C SER A 124 57.71 -2.53 20.53
N GLN A 125 57.79 -1.74 19.46
CA GLN A 125 59.00 -0.99 19.11
C GLN A 125 59.37 0.04 20.18
N VAL A 126 58.39 0.76 20.72
CA VAL A 126 58.61 1.73 21.81
C VAL A 126 59.09 1.02 23.08
N ALA A 127 58.50 -0.13 23.43
CA ALA A 127 58.95 -0.92 24.57
C ALA A 127 60.40 -1.40 24.41
N ALA A 128 60.79 -1.84 23.20
CA ALA A 128 62.16 -2.22 22.90
C ALA A 128 63.14 -1.04 23.06
N LEU A 129 62.81 0.12 22.49
CA LEU A 129 63.62 1.34 22.59
C LEU A 129 63.77 1.84 24.04
N LEU A 130 62.71 1.75 24.85
CA LEU A 130 62.77 2.08 26.27
C LEU A 130 63.73 1.13 27.02
N SER A 131 63.69 -0.16 26.73
CA SER A 131 64.60 -1.15 27.31
C SER A 131 66.06 -0.91 26.90
N GLU A 132 66.30 -0.55 25.64
CA GLU A 132 67.64 -0.18 25.16
C GLU A 132 68.16 1.09 25.86
N ARG A 133 67.33 2.13 25.97
CA ARG A 133 67.67 3.36 26.71
C ARG A 133 68.03 3.07 28.16
N ASP A 134 67.25 2.23 28.84
CA ASP A 134 67.48 1.90 30.24
C ASP A 134 68.79 1.09 30.42
N SER A 135 69.08 0.18 29.48
CA SER A 135 70.36 -0.55 29.44
C SER A 135 71.55 0.39 29.22
N ALA A 136 71.44 1.31 28.26
CA ALA A 136 72.49 2.31 27.98
C ALA A 136 72.72 3.24 29.18
N ARG A 137 71.64 3.62 29.90
CA ARG A 137 71.76 4.42 31.12
C ARG A 137 72.47 3.67 32.24
N ALA A 138 72.15 2.40 32.45
CA ALA A 138 72.82 1.57 33.45
C ALA A 138 74.32 1.40 33.13
N GLU A 139 74.66 1.25 31.84
CA GLU A 139 76.06 1.21 31.40
C GLU A 139 76.79 2.54 31.63
N ALA A 140 76.15 3.67 31.33
CA ALA A 140 76.70 4.99 31.60
C ALA A 140 76.95 5.22 33.10
N GLU A 141 76.04 4.77 33.97
CA GLU A 141 76.21 4.83 35.43
C GLU A 141 77.40 3.96 35.90
N ARG A 142 77.55 2.75 35.34
CA ARG A 142 78.70 1.87 35.62
C ARG A 142 80.02 2.51 35.21
N LEU A 143 80.09 3.05 33.99
CA LEU A 143 81.28 3.73 33.48
C LEU A 143 81.61 4.99 34.29
N GLY A 144 80.59 5.72 34.74
CA GLY A 144 80.75 6.86 35.65
C GLY A 144 81.38 6.46 36.98
N ALA A 145 80.90 5.38 37.60
CA ALA A 145 81.47 4.85 38.84
C ALA A 145 82.92 4.38 38.68
N GLU A 146 83.23 3.70 37.56
CA GLU A 146 84.60 3.27 37.24
C GLU A 146 85.54 4.46 37.06
N ARG A 147 85.09 5.50 36.33
CA ARG A 147 85.85 6.75 36.18
C ARG A 147 86.14 7.42 37.51
N ASP A 148 85.15 7.48 38.41
CA ASP A 148 85.31 8.11 39.72
C ASP A 148 86.27 7.32 40.62
N ALA A 149 86.24 5.99 40.55
CA ALA A 149 87.21 5.14 41.24
C ALA A 149 88.65 5.37 40.72
N LEU A 150 88.83 5.44 39.40
CA LEU A 150 90.13 5.75 38.80
C LEU A 150 90.63 7.16 39.16
N ALA A 151 89.72 8.13 39.28
CA ALA A 151 90.07 9.48 39.73
C ALA A 151 90.57 9.48 41.19
N GLN A 152 89.90 8.73 42.08
CA GLN A 152 90.34 8.56 43.46
C GLN A 152 91.71 7.88 43.56
N GLU A 153 91.95 6.84 42.75
CA GLU A 153 93.25 6.16 42.69
C GLU A 153 94.36 7.11 42.23
N ARG A 154 94.10 7.89 41.17
CA ARG A 154 95.02 8.93 40.69
C ARG A 154 95.34 9.96 41.77
N ASP A 155 94.33 10.45 42.50
CA ASP A 155 94.52 11.45 43.54
C ASP A 155 95.30 10.89 44.74
N ALA A 156 95.07 9.62 45.10
CA ALA A 156 95.86 8.91 46.10
C ALA A 156 97.33 8.75 45.68
N LEU A 157 97.59 8.40 44.42
CA LEU A 157 98.94 8.32 43.86
C LEU A 157 99.64 9.68 43.87
N ASN A 158 98.94 10.75 43.49
CA ASN A 158 99.49 12.12 43.53
C ASN A 158 99.88 12.53 44.96
N LEU A 159 99.06 12.19 45.96
CA LEU A 159 99.37 12.44 47.36
C LEU A 159 100.59 11.62 47.83
N ALA A 160 100.69 10.35 47.42
CA ALA A 160 101.84 9.51 47.72
C ALA A 160 103.14 10.09 47.11
N VAL A 161 103.08 10.57 45.87
CA VAL A 161 104.22 11.26 45.22
C VAL A 161 104.60 12.54 45.96
N ALA A 162 103.62 13.34 46.41
CA ALA A 162 103.89 14.55 47.19
C ALA A 162 104.60 14.22 48.52
N ARG A 163 104.13 13.22 49.25
CA ARG A 163 104.78 12.75 50.49
C ARG A 163 106.21 12.26 50.25
N ALA A 164 106.43 11.48 49.19
CA ALA A 164 107.76 11.02 48.84
C ALA A 164 108.72 12.19 48.54
N ARG A 165 108.24 13.26 47.90
CA ARG A 165 109.04 14.48 47.67
C ARG A 165 109.39 15.19 48.98
N GLU A 166 108.43 15.36 49.88
CA GLU A 166 108.68 15.96 51.20
C GLU A 166 109.71 15.15 52.00
N GLU A 167 109.62 13.82 51.98
CA GLU A 167 110.61 12.94 52.62
C GLU A 167 112.01 13.09 52.00
N ILE A 168 112.10 13.18 50.67
CA ILE A 168 113.35 13.39 49.95
C ILE A 168 113.96 14.76 50.30
N ASP A 169 113.15 15.83 50.29
CA ASP A 169 113.60 17.17 50.61
C ASP A 169 114.11 17.25 52.07
N ALA A 170 113.40 16.62 53.01
CA ALA A 170 113.84 16.52 54.40
C ALA A 170 115.17 15.75 54.55
N GLN A 171 115.34 14.65 53.81
CA GLN A 171 116.60 13.90 53.78
C GLN A 171 117.74 14.74 53.16
N ALA A 172 117.47 15.48 52.09
CA ALA A 172 118.45 16.37 51.46
C ALA A 172 118.87 17.52 52.39
N GLU A 173 117.94 18.12 53.12
CA GLU A 173 118.24 19.14 54.12
C GLU A 173 119.06 18.56 55.29
N ALA A 174 118.70 17.38 55.80
CA ALA A 174 119.48 16.69 56.82
C ALA A 174 120.92 16.41 56.35
N ALA A 175 121.10 15.99 55.10
CA ALA A 175 122.41 15.79 54.49
C ALA A 175 123.21 17.10 54.37
N ARG A 176 122.57 18.22 53.96
CA ARG A 176 123.21 19.54 53.92
C ARG A 176 123.66 20.02 55.30
N LEU A 177 122.82 19.85 56.33
CA LEU A 177 123.16 20.17 57.72
C LEU A 177 124.33 19.32 58.22
N ALA A 178 124.37 18.04 57.88
CA ALA A 178 125.49 17.17 58.21
C ALA A 178 126.80 17.63 57.53
N ALA A 179 126.74 18.00 56.25
CA ALA A 179 127.88 18.55 55.51
C ALA A 179 128.38 19.89 56.10
N ALA A 180 127.48 20.82 56.44
CA ALA A 180 127.84 22.09 57.07
C ALA A 180 128.45 21.91 58.47
N ARG A 181 127.91 20.97 59.27
CA ARG A 181 128.51 20.60 60.58
C ARG A 181 129.93 20.07 60.40
N ARG A 182 130.15 19.28 59.37
CA ARG A 182 131.47 18.75 59.04
C ARG A 182 132.44 19.87 58.64
N GLU A 183 132.04 20.77 57.75
CA GLU A 183 132.87 21.91 57.34
C GLU A 183 133.24 22.80 58.55
N ALA A 184 132.29 23.04 59.46
CA ALA A 184 132.56 23.76 60.71
C ALA A 184 133.56 23.02 61.63
N LEU A 185 133.48 21.69 61.72
CA LEU A 185 134.46 20.88 62.45
C LEU A 185 135.84 20.93 61.79
N GLU A 186 135.92 20.90 60.45
CA GLU A 186 137.18 21.04 59.71
C GLU A 186 137.81 22.43 59.93
N ALA A 187 137.00 23.50 59.94
CA ALA A 187 137.45 24.84 60.26
C ALA A 187 137.98 24.96 61.71
N LEU A 188 137.30 24.34 62.68
CA LEU A 188 137.79 24.29 64.08
C LEU A 188 139.13 23.55 64.17
N VAL A 189 139.28 22.43 63.46
CA VAL A 189 140.55 21.69 63.40
C VAL A 189 141.64 22.53 62.74
N ALA A 190 141.31 23.32 61.71
CA ALA A 190 142.25 24.24 61.08
C ALA A 190 142.68 25.38 62.03
N ASP A 191 141.76 25.95 62.80
CA ASP A 191 142.06 26.96 63.83
C ASP A 191 142.94 26.38 64.96
N LEU A 192 142.60 25.19 65.47
CA LEU A 192 143.43 24.47 66.45
C LEU A 192 144.85 24.20 65.92
N LYS A 193 144.99 23.88 64.63
CA LYS A 193 146.30 23.76 63.98
C LYS A 193 147.02 25.10 63.86
N ALA A 194 146.32 26.19 63.57
CA ALA A 194 146.91 27.53 63.52
C ALA A 194 147.33 28.01 64.92
N GLN A 195 146.60 27.65 65.98
CA GLN A 195 146.98 27.87 67.37
C GLN A 195 148.24 27.06 67.74
N ASN A 196 148.34 25.80 67.30
CA ASN A 196 149.58 25.01 67.44
C ASN A 196 150.75 25.65 66.67
N ALA A 197 150.53 26.12 65.44
CA ALA A 197 151.58 26.80 64.66
C ALA A 197 152.05 28.11 65.31
N LYS A 198 151.14 28.87 65.96
CA LYS A 198 151.50 30.06 66.76
C LYS A 198 152.25 29.73 68.05
N ALA A 199 152.01 28.55 68.64
CA ALA A 199 152.79 28.08 69.78
C ALA A 199 154.20 27.62 69.35
N GLU A 200 154.37 27.16 68.11
CA GLU A 200 155.64 26.66 67.55
C GLU A 200 156.60 27.77 67.06
N GLU A 201 156.15 29.03 66.92
CA GLU A 201 156.99 30.15 66.43
C GLU A 201 157.80 30.87 67.53
N THR A 202 157.76 30.39 68.79
CA THR A 202 158.45 31.08 69.91
C THR A 202 159.68 30.40 70.47
N LEU A 203 160.09 29.20 70.02
CA LEU A 203 161.30 28.56 70.57
C LEU A 203 162.09 27.79 69.50
N SER A 204 162.98 28.52 68.83
CA SER A 204 164.18 28.00 68.17
C SER A 204 165.33 28.01 69.18
N GLU A 205 165.83 26.85 69.57
CA GLU A 205 167.25 26.48 69.43
C GLU A 205 167.51 25.06 69.98
N ALA A 206 168.39 24.32 69.27
CA ALA A 206 168.85 22.93 69.50
C ALA A 206 167.89 21.83 69.00
N GLU A 207 167.66 21.69 67.69
CA GLU A 207 168.57 21.00 66.74
C GLU A 207 169.25 19.73 67.30
N LYS A 208 168.70 18.56 66.94
CA LYS A 208 169.22 17.67 65.87
C LYS A 208 169.14 16.17 66.23
N ALA A 209 168.42 15.48 65.34
CA ALA A 209 168.60 14.09 64.91
C ALA A 209 168.21 13.00 65.95
N ARG A 210 167.22 12.13 65.71
CA ARG A 210 166.73 11.46 64.49
C ARG A 210 165.28 10.98 64.76
N LEU A 211 164.29 11.30 63.92
CA LEU A 211 163.85 10.52 62.73
C LEU A 211 163.42 9.09 63.13
N THR A 212 162.21 8.60 62.85
CA THR A 212 161.38 8.69 61.64
C THR A 212 159.92 8.28 61.97
N GLU A 213 158.90 8.96 61.45
CA GLU A 213 158.29 8.68 60.12
C GLU A 213 157.50 7.34 60.07
N ALA A 214 156.40 7.28 60.82
CA ALA A 214 155.35 6.26 60.64
C ALA A 214 153.92 6.75 60.93
N ALA A 215 153.72 7.92 61.56
CA ALA A 215 152.39 8.41 61.95
C ALA A 215 151.79 9.49 61.02
N ALA A 216 152.60 10.17 60.21
CA ALA A 216 152.11 11.26 59.33
C ALA A 216 151.59 10.77 57.96
N ALA A 217 152.12 9.66 57.43
CA ALA A 217 151.68 9.08 56.15
C ALA A 217 150.37 8.26 56.26
N ALA A 218 150.04 7.74 57.45
CA ALA A 218 148.77 7.05 57.70
C ALA A 218 147.60 8.04 57.76
N ALA A 219 147.78 9.19 58.42
CA ALA A 219 146.76 10.23 58.53
C ALA A 219 146.47 10.97 57.21
N LEU A 220 147.40 10.97 56.25
CA LEU A 220 147.17 11.54 54.90
C LEU A 220 146.50 10.55 53.94
N ARG A 221 146.79 9.23 54.04
CA ARG A 221 146.10 8.18 53.27
C ARG A 221 144.65 7.97 53.70
N GLU A 222 144.36 8.08 55.01
CA GLU A 222 142.99 8.00 55.52
C GLU A 222 142.14 9.20 55.06
N LYS A 223 142.73 10.39 54.98
CA LYS A 223 142.05 11.61 54.50
C LYS A 223 141.85 11.68 52.98
N LEU A 224 142.77 11.13 52.19
CA LEU A 224 142.60 10.99 50.74
C LEU A 224 141.52 9.94 50.41
N LYS A 225 141.47 8.85 51.18
CA LYS A 225 140.40 7.86 51.06
C LYS A 225 139.04 8.44 51.43
N SER A 226 138.94 9.24 52.51
CA SER A 226 137.67 9.91 52.86
C SER A 226 137.22 10.90 51.78
N ALA A 227 138.16 11.65 51.18
CA ALA A 227 137.85 12.58 50.09
C ALA A 227 137.41 11.85 48.80
N GLU A 228 138.00 10.70 48.46
CA GLU A 228 137.52 9.84 47.35
C GLU A 228 136.15 9.22 47.65
N ASP A 229 135.91 8.78 48.89
CA ASP A 229 134.62 8.25 49.32
C ASP A 229 133.52 9.33 49.26
N GLU A 230 133.84 10.59 49.57
CA GLU A 230 132.92 11.73 49.44
C GLU A 230 132.66 12.12 47.99
N LEU A 231 133.67 12.15 47.12
CA LEU A 231 133.48 12.46 45.71
C LEU A 231 132.62 11.37 45.04
N THR A 232 132.81 10.12 45.43
CA THR A 232 131.99 8.99 45.01
C THR A 232 130.56 9.13 45.53
N ALA A 233 130.36 9.51 46.80
CA ALA A 233 129.04 9.78 47.36
C ALA A 233 128.33 10.96 46.68
N MET A 234 129.06 12.01 46.31
CA MET A 234 128.53 13.18 45.63
C MET A 234 128.16 12.89 44.17
N THR A 235 128.94 12.06 43.48
CA THR A 235 128.63 11.59 42.12
C THR A 235 127.40 10.69 42.13
N LEU A 236 127.28 9.79 43.12
CA LEU A 236 126.09 8.97 43.33
C LEU A 236 124.86 9.82 43.68
N ALA A 237 125.02 10.88 44.49
CA ALA A 237 123.93 11.81 44.80
C ALA A 237 123.47 12.60 43.56
N LEU A 238 124.40 13.03 42.70
CA LEU A 238 124.07 13.73 41.46
C LEU A 238 123.40 12.80 40.44
N GLU A 239 123.83 11.53 40.34
CA GLU A 239 123.13 10.52 39.55
C GLU A 239 121.74 10.20 40.11
N ALA A 240 121.58 10.18 41.44
CA ALA A 240 120.27 10.00 42.08
C ALA A 240 119.33 11.19 41.79
N GLU A 241 119.83 12.42 41.86
CA GLU A 241 119.06 13.62 41.48
C GLU A 241 118.70 13.64 40.00
N ARG A 242 119.61 13.23 39.12
CA ARG A 242 119.31 13.11 37.69
C ARG A 242 118.22 12.06 37.43
N LYS A 243 118.26 10.91 38.11
CA LYS A 243 117.19 9.90 38.02
C LYS A 243 115.85 10.45 38.52
N ARG A 244 115.83 11.19 39.63
CA ARG A 244 114.61 11.87 40.11
C ARG A 244 114.08 12.90 39.12
N ALA A 245 114.95 13.69 38.50
CA ALA A 245 114.55 14.63 37.45
C ALA A 245 113.95 13.91 36.22
N GLU A 246 114.56 12.81 35.79
CA GLU A 246 114.03 11.95 34.71
C GLU A 246 112.68 11.31 35.08
N GLU A 247 112.51 10.85 36.32
CA GLU A 247 111.23 10.35 36.85
C GLU A 247 110.15 11.44 36.88
N THR A 248 110.46 12.67 37.32
CA THR A 248 109.49 13.76 37.35
C THR A 248 109.08 14.23 35.96
N LEU A 249 110.00 14.26 34.99
CA LEU A 249 109.67 14.54 33.59
C LEU A 249 108.79 13.43 33.00
N THR A 250 109.04 12.18 33.37
CA THR A 250 108.20 11.04 32.98
C THR A 250 106.79 11.15 33.56
N LEU A 251 106.65 11.51 34.84
CA LEU A 251 105.36 11.76 35.48
C LEU A 251 104.62 12.96 34.86
N LEU A 252 105.33 14.04 34.53
CA LEU A 252 104.73 15.21 33.87
C LEU A 252 104.26 14.86 32.45
N ALA A 253 105.02 14.05 31.71
CA ALA A 253 104.63 13.55 30.40
C ALA A 253 103.38 12.65 30.51
N ALA A 254 103.32 11.76 31.51
CA ALA A 254 102.15 10.93 31.79
C ALA A 254 100.92 11.78 32.19
N ALA A 255 101.10 12.81 33.02
CA ALA A 255 100.02 13.71 33.41
C ALA A 255 99.48 14.53 32.23
N LYS A 256 100.35 15.01 31.33
CA LYS A 256 99.94 15.69 30.09
C LYS A 256 99.22 14.75 29.13
N ALA A 257 99.69 13.51 29.01
CA ALA A 257 99.02 12.48 28.22
C ALA A 257 97.61 12.18 28.77
N ALA A 258 97.49 12.00 30.10
CA ALA A 258 96.20 11.79 30.76
C ALA A 258 95.26 13.00 30.62
N GLN A 259 95.79 14.23 30.66
CA GLN A 259 95.00 15.45 30.42
C GLN A 259 94.48 15.51 28.98
N ALA A 260 95.32 15.21 27.99
CA ALA A 260 94.93 15.18 26.59
C ALA A 260 93.87 14.08 26.33
N GLU A 261 94.02 12.92 26.96
CA GLU A 261 93.04 11.83 26.88
C GLU A 261 91.70 12.23 27.52
N LEU A 262 91.71 12.87 28.68
CA LEU A 262 90.49 13.37 29.34
C LEU A 262 89.79 14.46 28.50
N GLN A 263 90.55 15.34 27.85
CA GLN A 263 89.99 16.33 26.92
C GLN A 263 89.36 15.65 25.70
N GLY A 264 90.02 14.62 25.14
CA GLY A 264 89.48 13.81 24.05
C GLY A 264 88.15 13.16 24.44
N ARG A 265 88.10 12.46 25.59
CA ARG A 265 86.88 11.82 26.10
C ARG A 265 85.76 12.82 26.40
N ALA A 266 86.08 14.00 26.93
CA ALA A 266 85.10 15.05 27.18
C ALA A 266 84.50 15.59 25.88
N GLN A 267 85.32 15.75 24.84
CA GLN A 267 84.88 16.21 23.54
C GLN A 267 84.02 15.16 22.82
N GLU A 268 84.39 13.88 22.91
CA GLU A 268 83.57 12.75 22.45
C GLU A 268 82.23 12.66 23.18
N SER A 269 82.22 12.87 24.50
CA SER A 269 80.98 12.88 25.29
C SER A 269 80.06 14.05 24.92
N LEU A 270 80.63 15.20 24.57
CA LEU A 270 79.89 16.37 24.09
C LEU A 270 79.24 16.10 22.72
N THR A 271 79.99 15.53 21.77
CA THR A 271 79.43 15.15 20.47
C THR A 271 78.38 14.05 20.59
N GLU A 272 78.55 13.10 21.49
CA GLU A 272 77.52 12.07 21.74
C GLU A 272 76.26 12.68 22.37
N ALA A 273 76.39 13.62 23.31
CA ALA A 273 75.25 14.34 23.87
C ALA A 273 74.51 15.19 22.83
N GLU A 274 75.24 15.83 21.90
CA GLU A 274 74.65 16.54 20.76
C GLU A 274 73.91 15.58 19.81
N ARG A 275 74.47 14.39 19.55
CA ARG A 275 73.84 13.34 18.76
C ARG A 275 72.56 12.82 19.41
N GLN A 276 72.59 12.54 20.71
CA GLN A 276 71.41 12.12 21.48
C GLN A 276 70.33 13.20 21.50
N LYS A 277 70.71 14.48 21.63
CA LYS A 277 69.78 15.61 21.55
C LYS A 277 69.10 15.69 20.17
N ALA A 278 69.84 15.47 19.09
CA ALA A 278 69.29 15.43 17.74
C ALA A 278 68.32 14.24 17.55
N LEU A 279 68.66 13.06 18.05
CA LEU A 279 67.79 11.89 18.01
C LEU A 279 66.51 12.10 18.84
N LEU A 280 66.61 12.71 20.03
CA LEU A 280 65.45 13.06 20.85
C LEU A 280 64.55 14.09 20.16
N ALA A 281 65.14 15.08 19.48
CA ALA A 281 64.37 16.04 18.70
C ALA A 281 63.59 15.36 17.56
N GLN A 282 64.26 14.47 16.81
CA GLN A 282 63.64 13.67 15.76
C GLN A 282 62.53 12.75 16.29
N ALA A 283 62.76 12.07 17.41
CA ALA A 283 61.77 11.20 18.04
C ALA A 283 60.54 11.99 18.52
N ASN A 284 60.75 13.19 19.08
CA ASN A 284 59.65 14.07 19.49
C ASN A 284 58.84 14.58 18.29
N GLU A 285 59.49 14.87 17.17
CA GLU A 285 58.82 15.29 15.93
C GLU A 285 57.99 14.16 15.31
N LEU A 286 58.55 12.94 15.27
CA LEU A 286 57.80 11.74 14.86
C LEU A 286 56.61 11.47 15.78
N LEU A 287 56.80 11.56 17.11
CA LEU A 287 55.73 11.39 18.07
C LEU A 287 54.63 12.45 17.92
N ALA A 288 55.00 13.69 17.60
CA ALA A 288 54.04 14.76 17.33
C ALA A 288 53.21 14.46 16.08
N SER A 289 53.86 14.03 14.99
CA SER A 289 53.20 13.61 13.75
C SER A 289 52.24 12.44 13.97
N GLU A 290 52.67 11.40 14.69
CA GLU A 290 51.80 10.26 15.02
C GLU A 290 50.60 10.66 15.90
N ARG A 291 50.79 11.58 16.85
CA ARG A 291 49.67 12.11 17.64
C ARG A 291 48.67 12.87 16.79
N GLU A 292 49.13 13.63 15.80
CA GLU A 292 48.25 14.33 14.87
C GLU A 292 47.47 13.35 13.98
N ASN A 293 48.16 12.34 13.42
CA ASN A 293 47.53 11.28 12.63
C ASN A 293 46.50 10.51 13.47
N SER A 294 46.85 10.13 14.70
CA SER A 294 45.95 9.45 15.62
C SER A 294 44.72 10.30 15.96
N ALA A 295 44.91 11.61 16.18
CA ALA A 295 43.82 12.54 16.41
C ALA A 295 42.91 12.68 15.17
N GLU A 296 43.47 12.70 13.96
CA GLU A 296 42.69 12.71 12.72
C GLU A 296 41.90 11.41 12.52
N LEU A 297 42.53 10.26 12.76
CA LEU A 297 41.88 8.95 12.77
C LEU A 297 40.73 8.89 13.78
N ALA A 298 40.94 9.39 15.00
CA ALA A 298 39.89 9.47 16.01
C ALA A 298 38.71 10.35 15.55
N ARG A 299 38.99 11.49 14.90
CA ARG A 299 37.94 12.34 14.29
C ARG A 299 37.18 11.61 13.18
N LYS A 300 37.87 10.87 12.31
CA LYS A 300 37.25 10.06 11.24
C LYS A 300 36.35 8.97 11.82
N VAL A 301 36.82 8.25 12.85
CA VAL A 301 36.01 7.22 13.55
C VAL A 301 34.80 7.84 14.22
N ALA A 302 34.93 9.00 14.86
CA ALA A 302 33.79 9.71 15.45
C ALA A 302 32.75 10.10 14.40
N LEU A 303 33.19 10.60 13.25
CA LEU A 303 32.30 10.95 12.12
C LEU A 303 31.60 9.71 11.55
N LEU A 304 32.34 8.61 11.34
CA LEU A 304 31.76 7.34 10.87
C LEU A 304 30.73 6.79 11.86
N ASN A 305 31.00 6.85 13.16
CA ASN A 305 30.03 6.45 14.18
C ASN A 305 28.76 7.32 14.14
N GLN A 306 28.89 8.63 13.94
CA GLN A 306 27.73 9.51 13.75
C GLN A 306 26.94 9.15 12.49
N GLN A 307 27.62 8.84 11.38
CA GLN A 307 26.97 8.40 10.14
C GLN A 307 26.24 7.06 10.32
N VAL A 308 26.84 6.09 11.02
CA VAL A 308 26.21 4.79 11.31
C VAL A 308 24.97 4.96 12.18
N LEU A 309 24.99 5.85 13.18
CA LEU A 309 23.82 6.17 13.98
C LEU A 309 22.70 6.81 13.16
N ALA A 310 23.04 7.75 12.27
CA ALA A 310 22.08 8.37 11.35
C ALA A 310 21.45 7.32 10.41
N LEU A 311 22.25 6.44 9.81
CA LEU A 311 21.77 5.35 8.97
C LEU A 311 20.87 4.37 9.74
N ARG A 312 21.22 4.01 10.99
CA ARG A 312 20.37 3.19 11.85
C ARG A 312 19.03 3.85 12.15
N SER A 313 19.01 5.16 12.40
CA SER A 313 17.78 5.92 12.60
C SER A 313 16.92 5.95 11.33
N GLN A 314 17.54 6.11 10.15
CA GLN A 314 16.85 6.07 8.87
C GLN A 314 16.26 4.69 8.59
N LEU A 315 17.01 3.61 8.85
CA LEU A 315 16.51 2.25 8.75
C LEU A 315 15.36 1.97 9.72
N GLY A 316 15.43 2.47 10.95
CA GLY A 316 14.31 2.38 11.90
C GLY A 316 13.05 3.08 11.40
N SER A 317 13.18 4.30 10.86
CA SER A 317 12.04 5.02 10.27
C SER A 317 11.47 4.33 9.03
N LEU A 318 12.32 3.73 8.20
CA LEU A 318 11.87 2.92 7.05
C LEU A 318 11.14 1.65 7.50
N GLN A 319 11.63 0.97 8.54
CA GLN A 319 10.98 -0.19 9.13
C GLN A 319 9.60 0.18 9.70
N GLU A 320 9.49 1.28 10.45
CA GLU A 320 8.19 1.76 10.97
C GLU A 320 7.22 2.11 9.83
N MET A 321 7.69 2.72 8.74
CA MET A 321 6.85 3.00 7.56
C MET A 321 6.40 1.71 6.85
N LEU A 322 7.28 0.71 6.76
CA LEU A 322 6.95 -0.59 6.18
C LEU A 322 5.91 -1.31 7.03
N ASP A 323 6.13 -1.43 8.34
CA ASP A 323 5.21 -2.06 9.29
C ASP A 323 3.83 -1.36 9.27
N ALA A 324 3.81 -0.03 9.19
CA ALA A 324 2.57 0.74 9.05
C ALA A 324 1.86 0.50 7.69
N SER A 325 2.61 0.28 6.61
CA SER A 325 2.04 -0.09 5.31
C SER A 325 1.45 -1.49 5.35
N GLU A 326 2.18 -2.47 5.89
CA GLU A 326 1.72 -3.85 6.05
C GLU A 326 0.45 -3.92 6.90
N ALA A 327 0.38 -3.15 7.99
CA ALA A 327 -0.83 -3.07 8.82
C ALA A 327 -2.04 -2.50 8.05
N ARG A 328 -1.84 -1.46 7.22
CA ARG A 328 -2.89 -0.90 6.36
C ARG A 328 -3.35 -1.89 5.30
N ASP A 329 -2.43 -2.64 4.71
CA ASP A 329 -2.77 -3.63 3.69
C ASP A 329 -3.51 -4.83 4.28
N ALA A 330 -3.13 -5.27 5.49
CA ALA A 330 -3.91 -6.24 6.25
C ALA A 330 -5.34 -5.74 6.56
N GLU A 331 -5.49 -4.48 6.96
CA GLU A 331 -6.80 -3.87 7.20
C GLU A 331 -7.65 -3.82 5.91
N LYS A 332 -7.06 -3.39 4.78
CA LYS A 332 -7.74 -3.40 3.48
C LYS A 332 -8.14 -4.81 3.06
N GLN A 333 -7.30 -5.81 3.30
CA GLN A 333 -7.61 -7.20 2.96
C GLN A 333 -8.83 -7.71 3.74
N VAL A 334 -8.90 -7.40 5.04
CA VAL A 334 -10.09 -7.68 5.88
C VAL A 334 -11.32 -6.95 5.35
N GLN A 335 -11.19 -5.69 4.91
CA GLN A 335 -12.30 -4.94 4.31
C GLN A 335 -12.77 -5.56 2.99
N ILE A 336 -11.85 -6.03 2.14
CA ILE A 336 -12.17 -6.72 0.88
C ILE A 336 -12.92 -8.03 1.17
N GLU A 337 -12.47 -8.83 2.13
CA GLU A 337 -13.17 -10.05 2.55
C GLU A 337 -14.57 -9.74 3.12
N ALA A 338 -14.68 -8.70 3.94
CA ALA A 338 -15.97 -8.24 4.47
C ALA A 338 -16.93 -7.73 3.37
N LEU A 339 -16.40 -7.03 2.36
CA LEU A 339 -17.17 -6.61 1.19
C LEU A 339 -17.58 -7.81 0.33
N GLY A 340 -16.69 -8.78 0.11
CA GLY A 340 -16.98 -10.01 -0.63
C GLY A 340 -18.07 -10.86 0.05
N THR A 341 -18.01 -10.99 1.37
CA THR A 341 -19.06 -11.69 2.14
C THR A 341 -20.40 -10.95 2.08
N ARG A 342 -20.41 -9.61 2.21
CA ARG A 342 -21.63 -8.81 2.02
C ARG A 342 -22.20 -8.93 0.61
N LEU A 343 -21.36 -8.86 -0.43
CA LEU A 343 -21.79 -9.00 -1.81
C LEU A 343 -22.40 -10.37 -2.06
N ASN A 344 -21.76 -11.45 -1.59
CA ASN A 344 -22.30 -12.80 -1.70
C ASN A 344 -23.64 -12.93 -0.96
N SER A 345 -23.79 -12.33 0.21
CA SER A 345 -25.07 -12.32 0.93
C SER A 345 -26.16 -11.53 0.21
N ALA A 346 -25.81 -10.39 -0.41
CA ALA A 346 -26.74 -9.57 -1.17
C ALA A 346 -27.16 -10.26 -2.48
N LEU A 347 -26.23 -10.92 -3.18
CA LEU A 347 -26.54 -11.74 -4.36
C LEU A 347 -27.45 -12.91 -4.00
N ALA A 348 -27.20 -13.59 -2.87
CA ALA A 348 -28.06 -14.66 -2.39
C ALA A 348 -29.47 -14.15 -2.01
N GLN A 349 -29.57 -12.96 -1.41
CA GLN A 349 -30.85 -12.32 -1.12
C GLN A 349 -31.60 -11.96 -2.41
N LEU A 350 -30.92 -11.33 -3.38
CA LEU A 350 -31.52 -10.98 -4.66
C LEU A 350 -32.00 -12.22 -5.41
N ALA A 351 -31.19 -13.28 -5.48
CA ALA A 351 -31.58 -14.54 -6.09
C ALA A 351 -32.77 -15.19 -5.37
N ALA A 352 -32.86 -15.06 -4.04
CA ALA A 352 -34.00 -15.54 -3.28
C ALA A 352 -35.27 -14.72 -3.53
N GLU A 353 -35.15 -13.39 -3.68
CA GLU A 353 -36.27 -12.51 -4.05
C GLU A 353 -36.77 -12.78 -5.47
N GLU A 354 -35.88 -12.88 -6.45
CA GLU A 354 -36.25 -13.22 -7.82
C GLU A 354 -36.94 -14.58 -7.91
N LYS A 355 -36.41 -15.59 -7.20
CA LYS A 355 -37.07 -16.90 -7.11
C LYS A 355 -38.46 -16.80 -6.50
N ARG A 356 -38.63 -16.03 -5.42
CA ARG A 356 -39.94 -15.82 -4.78
C ARG A 356 -40.92 -15.14 -5.73
N ARG A 357 -40.44 -14.15 -6.48
CA ARG A 357 -41.25 -13.43 -7.46
C ARG A 357 -41.72 -14.35 -8.58
N ALA A 358 -40.82 -15.18 -9.13
CA ALA A 358 -41.16 -16.17 -10.15
C ALA A 358 -42.17 -17.21 -9.63
N GLU A 359 -42.02 -17.69 -8.39
CA GLU A 359 -42.97 -18.61 -7.76
C GLU A 359 -44.37 -17.99 -7.58
N LEU A 360 -44.44 -16.71 -7.20
CA LEU A 360 -45.70 -15.97 -7.07
C LEU A 360 -46.38 -15.77 -8.43
N GLU A 361 -45.63 -15.35 -9.45
CA GLU A 361 -46.14 -15.16 -10.81
C GLU A 361 -46.63 -16.48 -11.41
N GLU A 362 -45.93 -17.60 -11.16
CA GLU A 362 -46.36 -18.93 -11.61
C GLU A 362 -47.65 -19.38 -10.89
N ALA A 363 -47.76 -19.12 -9.59
CA ALA A 363 -48.95 -19.43 -8.81
C ALA A 363 -50.17 -18.61 -9.25
N GLU A 364 -49.98 -17.32 -9.52
CA GLU A 364 -51.03 -16.44 -10.03
C GLU A 364 -51.49 -16.87 -11.43
N ARG A 365 -50.54 -17.21 -12.31
CA ARG A 365 -50.86 -17.74 -13.65
C ARG A 365 -51.72 -18.99 -13.59
N LYS A 366 -51.38 -19.95 -12.73
CA LYS A 366 -52.19 -21.17 -12.54
C LYS A 366 -53.60 -20.82 -12.05
N ARG A 367 -53.70 -19.98 -11.02
CA ARG A 367 -55.01 -19.54 -10.49
C ARG A 367 -55.92 -18.94 -11.58
N LEU A 368 -55.36 -18.05 -12.41
CA LEU A 368 -56.10 -17.41 -13.51
C LEU A 368 -56.51 -18.43 -14.59
N GLU A 369 -55.65 -19.40 -14.89
CA GLU A 369 -55.96 -20.46 -15.85
C GLU A 369 -57.12 -21.35 -15.36
N GLU A 370 -57.13 -21.72 -14.08
CA GLU A 370 -58.22 -22.47 -13.46
C GLU A 370 -59.54 -21.68 -13.45
N GLU A 371 -59.50 -20.38 -13.14
CA GLU A 371 -60.69 -19.52 -13.18
C GLU A 371 -61.25 -19.38 -14.59
N ALA A 372 -60.38 -19.16 -15.59
CA ALA A 372 -60.77 -19.10 -16.99
C ALA A 372 -61.41 -20.41 -17.48
N LYS A 373 -60.88 -21.58 -17.06
CA LYS A 373 -61.49 -22.88 -17.35
C LYS A 373 -62.89 -23.01 -16.75
N GLN A 374 -63.11 -22.51 -15.54
CA GLN A 374 -64.43 -22.56 -14.90
C GLN A 374 -65.44 -21.63 -15.57
N LEU A 375 -65.05 -20.40 -15.90
CA LEU A 375 -65.91 -19.46 -16.61
C LEU A 375 -66.30 -19.98 -17.99
N LYS A 376 -65.36 -20.60 -18.71
CA LYS A 376 -65.64 -21.21 -20.01
C LYS A 376 -66.67 -22.34 -19.92
N LYS A 377 -66.56 -23.23 -18.93
CA LYS A 377 -67.54 -24.30 -18.70
C LYS A 377 -68.93 -23.75 -18.43
N LYS A 378 -69.05 -22.72 -17.58
CA LYS A 378 -70.34 -22.07 -17.27
C LYS A 378 -70.99 -21.46 -18.51
N ALA A 379 -70.21 -20.80 -19.36
CA ALA A 379 -70.71 -20.23 -20.62
C ALA A 379 -71.23 -21.31 -21.60
N GLU A 380 -70.50 -22.42 -21.75
CA GLU A 380 -70.91 -23.55 -22.59
C GLU A 380 -72.20 -24.24 -22.08
N GLU A 381 -72.36 -24.36 -20.76
CA GLU A 381 -73.59 -24.91 -20.17
C GLU A 381 -74.80 -24.00 -20.38
N LEU A 382 -74.64 -22.69 -20.19
CA LEU A 382 -75.70 -21.71 -20.45
C LEU A 382 -76.18 -21.75 -21.91
N GLU A 383 -75.25 -21.87 -22.86
CA GLU A 383 -75.59 -21.93 -24.28
C GLU A 383 -76.38 -23.21 -24.64
N ARG A 384 -76.06 -24.34 -24.02
CA ARG A 384 -76.83 -25.58 -24.15
C ARG A 384 -78.26 -25.41 -23.65
N TYR A 385 -78.43 -24.89 -22.43
CA TYR A 385 -79.76 -24.64 -21.85
C TYR A 385 -80.57 -23.63 -22.66
N ARG A 386 -79.93 -22.58 -23.17
CA ARG A 386 -80.54 -21.62 -24.09
C ARG A 386 -81.12 -22.34 -25.32
N SER A 387 -80.36 -23.24 -25.92
CA SER A 387 -80.78 -23.97 -27.12
C SER A 387 -81.95 -24.93 -26.86
N GLU A 388 -81.94 -25.65 -25.74
CA GLU A 388 -83.04 -26.53 -25.31
C GLU A 388 -84.32 -25.74 -24.96
N PHE A 389 -84.16 -24.59 -24.30
CA PHE A 389 -85.22 -23.63 -24.01
C PHE A 389 -85.92 -23.14 -25.29
N PHE A 390 -85.15 -22.64 -26.26
CA PHE A 390 -85.70 -22.13 -27.52
C PHE A 390 -86.35 -23.24 -28.36
N GLY A 391 -85.80 -24.46 -28.33
CA GLY A 391 -86.40 -25.61 -29.01
C GLY A 391 -87.82 -25.92 -28.52
N ARG A 392 -88.01 -26.07 -27.20
CA ARG A 392 -89.31 -26.38 -26.59
C ARG A 392 -90.34 -25.26 -26.78
N LEU A 393 -89.93 -24.01 -26.54
CA LEU A 393 -90.82 -22.86 -26.63
C LEU A 393 -91.19 -22.54 -28.09
N SER A 394 -90.27 -22.76 -29.05
CA SER A 394 -90.55 -22.64 -30.48
C SER A 394 -91.61 -23.64 -30.96
N GLN A 395 -91.60 -24.87 -30.45
CA GLN A 395 -92.55 -25.92 -30.85
C GLN A 395 -93.99 -25.61 -30.42
N VAL A 396 -94.19 -24.92 -29.29
CA VAL A 396 -95.52 -24.58 -28.76
C VAL A 396 -96.10 -23.30 -29.38
N LEU A 397 -95.24 -22.37 -29.81
CA LEU A 397 -95.64 -21.10 -30.40
C LEU A 397 -95.72 -21.11 -31.94
N GLN A 398 -95.28 -22.20 -32.59
CA GLN A 398 -95.39 -22.37 -34.04
C GLN A 398 -96.84 -22.42 -34.52
N GLY A 399 -97.18 -21.60 -35.53
CA GLY A 399 -98.49 -21.64 -36.21
C GLY A 399 -99.60 -20.78 -35.60
N ARG A 400 -99.30 -19.88 -34.65
CA ARG A 400 -100.28 -18.96 -34.04
C ARG A 400 -100.22 -17.56 -34.63
N GLU A 401 -101.39 -16.92 -34.77
CA GLU A 401 -101.48 -15.53 -35.23
C GLU A 401 -100.86 -14.56 -34.21
N GLY A 402 -99.97 -13.68 -34.68
CA GLY A 402 -99.40 -12.58 -33.89
C GLY A 402 -98.05 -12.83 -33.19
N VAL A 403 -97.48 -14.04 -33.27
CA VAL A 403 -96.16 -14.39 -32.70
C VAL A 403 -95.19 -14.79 -33.81
N ARG A 404 -93.98 -14.20 -33.81
CA ARG A 404 -92.88 -14.53 -34.74
C ARG A 404 -91.63 -14.89 -33.94
N ILE A 405 -90.94 -15.94 -34.37
CA ILE A 405 -89.68 -16.37 -33.78
C ILE A 405 -88.55 -15.84 -34.66
N VAL A 406 -87.63 -15.06 -34.08
CA VAL A 406 -86.48 -14.50 -34.80
C VAL A 406 -85.22 -14.79 -33.97
N GLY A 407 -84.42 -15.76 -34.40
CA GLY A 407 -83.23 -16.19 -33.66
C GLY A 407 -83.58 -16.71 -32.26
N ASP A 408 -83.01 -16.09 -31.24
CA ASP A 408 -83.23 -16.37 -29.81
C ASP A 408 -84.24 -15.39 -29.17
N ARG A 409 -85.19 -14.87 -29.95
CA ARG A 409 -86.18 -13.90 -29.47
C ARG A 409 -87.59 -14.26 -29.91
N PHE A 410 -88.53 -14.08 -28.99
CA PHE A 410 -89.96 -14.20 -29.26
C PHE A 410 -90.55 -12.81 -29.48
N VAL A 411 -90.99 -12.55 -30.70
CA VAL A 411 -91.50 -11.25 -31.14
C VAL A 411 -93.02 -11.30 -31.17
N PHE A 412 -93.65 -10.45 -30.38
CA PHE A 412 -95.11 -10.29 -30.30
C PHE A 412 -95.52 -8.97 -30.94
N SER A 413 -96.55 -8.99 -31.78
CA SER A 413 -97.13 -7.75 -32.32
C SER A 413 -97.79 -6.93 -31.21
N SER A 414 -97.46 -5.63 -31.13
CA SER A 414 -98.05 -4.76 -30.10
C SER A 414 -99.57 -4.60 -30.24
N GLU A 415 -100.12 -4.72 -31.46
CA GLU A 415 -101.57 -4.61 -31.71
C GLU A 415 -102.37 -5.77 -31.15
N VAL A 416 -101.71 -6.91 -30.96
CA VAL A 416 -102.32 -8.11 -30.37
C VAL A 416 -102.19 -8.07 -28.86
N LEU A 417 -101.07 -7.54 -28.34
CA LEU A 417 -100.81 -7.49 -26.91
C LEU A 417 -101.52 -6.33 -26.19
N PHE A 418 -101.70 -5.20 -26.83
CA PHE A 418 -102.19 -3.97 -26.20
C PHE A 418 -103.36 -3.36 -26.95
N GLU A 419 -104.19 -2.63 -26.21
CA GLU A 419 -105.19 -1.76 -26.82
C GLU A 419 -104.54 -0.66 -27.67
N PRO A 420 -105.16 -0.20 -28.78
CA PRO A 420 -104.60 0.81 -29.66
C PRO A 420 -104.19 2.09 -28.91
N GLY A 421 -102.91 2.47 -29.01
CA GLY A 421 -102.36 3.66 -28.35
C GLY A 421 -102.21 3.55 -26.81
N SER A 422 -102.45 2.38 -26.22
CA SER A 422 -102.28 2.13 -24.78
C SER A 422 -101.04 1.27 -24.48
N ALA A 423 -100.66 1.24 -23.20
CA ALA A 423 -99.76 0.25 -22.61
C ALA A 423 -100.52 -0.77 -21.75
N ASP A 424 -101.84 -0.71 -21.72
CA ASP A 424 -102.69 -1.67 -21.02
C ASP A 424 -102.88 -2.91 -21.91
N LEU A 425 -102.64 -4.10 -21.34
CA LEU A 425 -102.75 -5.37 -22.06
C LEU A 425 -104.21 -5.70 -22.39
N SER A 426 -104.46 -6.07 -23.65
CA SER A 426 -105.75 -6.60 -24.11
C SER A 426 -106.04 -7.98 -23.47
N PRO A 427 -107.30 -8.43 -23.41
CA PRO A 427 -107.64 -9.79 -22.95
C PRO A 427 -106.90 -10.89 -23.73
N GLU A 428 -106.76 -10.70 -25.05
CA GLU A 428 -106.04 -11.61 -25.94
C GLU A 428 -104.54 -11.61 -25.62
N GLY A 429 -103.95 -10.43 -25.41
CA GLY A 429 -102.55 -10.25 -25.02
C GLY A 429 -102.21 -10.90 -23.68
N ARG A 430 -103.09 -10.72 -22.68
CA ARG A 430 -103.00 -11.40 -21.39
C ARG A 430 -102.98 -12.92 -21.54
N SER A 431 -103.82 -13.48 -22.40
CA SER A 431 -103.84 -14.92 -22.67
C SER A 431 -102.54 -15.41 -23.34
N GLN A 432 -101.94 -14.58 -24.21
CA GLN A 432 -100.68 -14.91 -24.89
C GLN A 432 -99.51 -14.94 -23.91
N ILE A 433 -99.39 -13.91 -23.07
CA ILE A 433 -98.33 -13.85 -22.05
C ILE A 433 -98.49 -14.96 -21.00
N ALA A 434 -99.72 -15.30 -20.60
CA ALA A 434 -99.98 -16.40 -19.66
C ALA A 434 -99.40 -17.75 -20.12
N ARG A 435 -99.58 -18.08 -21.41
CA ARG A 435 -99.02 -19.33 -21.98
C ARG A 435 -97.51 -19.32 -22.07
N VAL A 436 -96.90 -18.15 -22.27
CA VAL A 436 -95.44 -18.02 -22.24
C VAL A 436 -94.94 -18.25 -20.81
N VAL A 437 -95.58 -17.63 -19.82
CA VAL A 437 -95.20 -17.80 -18.40
C VAL A 437 -95.30 -19.25 -17.94
N GLU A 438 -96.33 -19.99 -18.33
CA GLU A 438 -96.46 -21.42 -18.02
C GLU A 438 -95.23 -22.22 -18.47
N ILE A 439 -94.77 -22.00 -19.70
CA ILE A 439 -93.58 -22.67 -20.23
C ILE A 439 -92.30 -22.14 -19.57
N LEU A 440 -92.23 -20.83 -19.29
CA LEU A 440 -91.10 -20.25 -18.57
C LEU A 440 -90.96 -20.87 -17.18
N GLN A 441 -92.07 -21.17 -16.50
CA GLN A 441 -92.08 -21.85 -15.20
C GLN A 441 -91.57 -23.30 -15.34
N ASP A 442 -92.08 -24.05 -16.32
CA ASP A 442 -91.64 -25.44 -16.57
C ASP A 442 -90.14 -25.54 -16.85
N VAL A 443 -89.58 -24.61 -17.64
CA VAL A 443 -88.14 -24.63 -17.97
C VAL A 443 -87.28 -24.01 -16.87
N SER A 444 -87.83 -23.08 -16.07
CA SER A 444 -87.07 -22.39 -15.03
C SER A 444 -86.49 -23.33 -13.97
N ASP A 445 -87.18 -24.45 -13.69
CA ASP A 445 -86.77 -25.45 -12.71
C ASP A 445 -85.60 -26.33 -13.20
N GLU A 446 -85.33 -26.36 -14.51
CA GLU A 446 -84.25 -27.15 -15.11
C GLU A 446 -82.94 -26.36 -15.24
N ILE A 447 -82.97 -25.03 -15.08
CA ILE A 447 -81.78 -24.19 -15.18
C ILE A 447 -81.07 -24.17 -13.80
N PRO A 448 -79.79 -24.59 -13.72
CA PRO A 448 -79.06 -24.63 -12.45
C PRO A 448 -79.08 -23.28 -11.70
N PRO A 449 -79.20 -23.30 -10.36
CA PRO A 449 -79.27 -22.07 -9.55
C PRO A 449 -77.98 -21.23 -9.62
N GLU A 450 -76.86 -21.82 -10.04
CA GLU A 450 -75.56 -21.15 -10.21
C GLU A 450 -75.52 -20.20 -11.42
N ILE A 451 -76.51 -20.30 -12.32
CA ILE A 451 -76.65 -19.45 -13.50
C ILE A 451 -77.62 -18.30 -13.18
N ASP A 452 -77.12 -17.08 -13.26
CA ASP A 452 -77.88 -15.85 -12.98
C ASP A 452 -78.69 -15.39 -14.21
N TRP A 453 -79.54 -16.27 -14.73
CA TRP A 453 -80.38 -16.00 -15.91
C TRP A 453 -81.56 -15.07 -15.60
N ILE A 454 -82.00 -14.31 -16.60
CA ILE A 454 -83.18 -13.45 -16.58
C ILE A 454 -83.90 -13.51 -17.94
N ILE A 455 -85.20 -13.24 -17.95
CA ILE A 455 -85.99 -12.93 -19.14
C ILE A 455 -86.04 -11.42 -19.31
N ARG A 456 -85.48 -10.93 -20.41
CA ARG A 456 -85.58 -9.54 -20.79
C ARG A 456 -86.77 -9.32 -21.73
N VAL A 457 -87.66 -8.43 -21.34
CA VAL A 457 -88.82 -7.97 -22.09
C VAL A 457 -88.45 -6.63 -22.73
N ASP A 458 -88.25 -6.65 -24.04
CA ASP A 458 -87.79 -5.53 -24.84
C ASP A 458 -88.99 -4.90 -25.57
N GLY A 459 -89.32 -3.65 -25.25
CA GLY A 459 -90.41 -2.90 -25.89
C GLY A 459 -89.92 -2.03 -27.04
N HIS A 460 -90.68 -2.01 -28.14
CA HIS A 460 -90.36 -1.20 -29.32
C HIS A 460 -91.59 -0.45 -29.86
N THR A 461 -91.36 0.71 -30.48
CA THR A 461 -92.38 1.49 -31.20
C THR A 461 -92.04 1.59 -32.69
N ASP A 462 -92.95 2.16 -33.47
CA ASP A 462 -92.61 2.68 -34.80
C ASP A 462 -91.99 4.08 -34.69
N ASN A 463 -91.72 4.67 -35.85
CA ASN A 463 -91.12 5.99 -36.02
C ASN A 463 -92.14 7.14 -36.05
N VAL A 464 -93.41 6.91 -35.69
CA VAL A 464 -94.42 7.97 -35.65
C VAL A 464 -94.26 8.72 -34.32
N PRO A 465 -93.98 10.03 -34.34
CA PRO A 465 -93.86 10.80 -33.11
C PRO A 465 -95.19 10.84 -32.36
N LEU A 466 -95.15 10.61 -31.04
CA LEU A 466 -96.31 10.88 -30.18
C LEU A 466 -96.55 12.39 -30.09
N SER A 467 -97.80 12.81 -29.88
CA SER A 467 -98.19 14.23 -29.82
C SER A 467 -97.59 15.00 -28.63
N GLY A 468 -96.85 14.33 -27.73
CA GLY A 468 -96.24 14.90 -26.52
C GLY A 468 -97.24 15.37 -25.45
N THR A 469 -98.54 15.30 -25.75
CA THR A 469 -99.65 15.81 -24.92
C THR A 469 -100.56 14.69 -24.37
N GLY A 470 -100.28 13.43 -24.76
CA GLY A 470 -100.97 12.24 -24.25
C GLY A 470 -100.34 11.66 -22.97
N ARG A 471 -100.76 10.44 -22.58
CA ARG A 471 -100.27 9.74 -21.37
C ARG A 471 -98.75 9.47 -21.37
N PHE A 472 -98.14 9.34 -22.55
CA PHE A 472 -96.70 9.13 -22.73
C PHE A 472 -96.12 10.30 -23.51
N ARG A 473 -94.95 10.79 -23.07
CA ARG A 473 -94.28 11.97 -23.65
C ARG A 473 -93.62 11.65 -24.98
N ASP A 474 -93.02 10.47 -25.10
CA ASP A 474 -92.31 10.01 -26.29
C ASP A 474 -92.36 8.48 -26.47
N ASN A 475 -91.74 8.00 -27.54
CA ASN A 475 -91.65 6.59 -27.89
C ASN A 475 -90.80 5.77 -26.89
N TRP A 476 -89.88 6.40 -26.14
CA TRP A 476 -89.14 5.75 -25.06
C TRP A 476 -90.06 5.41 -23.89
N GLU A 477 -90.85 6.38 -23.41
CA GLU A 477 -91.80 6.16 -22.34
C GLU A 477 -92.85 5.12 -22.72
N LEU A 478 -93.38 5.16 -23.95
CA LEU A 478 -94.37 4.19 -24.41
C LEU A 478 -93.80 2.77 -24.49
N SER A 479 -92.62 2.60 -25.08
CA SER A 479 -91.98 1.28 -25.18
C SER A 479 -91.62 0.70 -23.82
N GLN A 480 -91.05 1.51 -22.92
CA GLN A 480 -90.72 1.11 -21.56
C GLN A 480 -91.97 0.77 -20.75
N ALA A 481 -93.03 1.57 -20.88
CA ALA A 481 -94.30 1.32 -20.21
C ALA A 481 -94.94 0.01 -20.67
N ARG A 482 -94.93 -0.27 -21.98
CA ARG A 482 -95.44 -1.53 -22.52
C ARG A 482 -94.65 -2.75 -22.04
N ALA A 483 -93.31 -2.68 -22.08
CA ALA A 483 -92.46 -3.73 -21.54
C ALA A 483 -92.71 -3.96 -20.05
N LEU A 484 -92.85 -2.87 -19.28
CA LEU A 484 -93.16 -2.94 -17.86
C LEU A 484 -94.54 -3.51 -17.59
N SER A 485 -95.56 -3.19 -18.39
CA SER A 485 -96.90 -3.77 -18.26
C SER A 485 -96.89 -5.29 -18.44
N VAL A 486 -96.09 -5.80 -19.39
CA VAL A 486 -95.90 -7.25 -19.57
C VAL A 486 -95.21 -7.84 -18.35
N VAL A 487 -94.10 -7.26 -17.88
CA VAL A 487 -93.39 -7.73 -16.67
C VAL A 487 -94.32 -7.73 -15.45
N ARG A 488 -95.06 -6.64 -15.21
CA ARG A 488 -96.00 -6.56 -14.10
C ARG A 488 -97.09 -7.60 -14.18
N TYR A 489 -97.64 -7.83 -15.37
CA TYR A 489 -98.63 -8.89 -15.56
C TYR A 489 -98.04 -10.29 -15.28
N MET A 490 -96.81 -10.55 -15.73
CA MET A 490 -96.10 -11.80 -15.43
C MET A 490 -95.85 -11.98 -13.93
N THR A 491 -95.49 -10.92 -13.20
CA THR A 491 -95.17 -11.00 -11.76
C THR A 491 -96.40 -10.97 -10.86
N GLU A 492 -97.31 -10.02 -11.08
CA GLU A 492 -98.41 -9.69 -10.18
C GLU A 492 -99.61 -10.62 -10.38
N GLU A 493 -99.90 -11.01 -11.64
CA GLU A 493 -101.08 -11.83 -11.97
C GLU A 493 -100.72 -13.30 -12.21
N LEU A 494 -99.53 -13.59 -12.76
CA LEU A 494 -99.11 -14.95 -13.12
C LEU A 494 -98.04 -15.55 -12.18
N GLY A 495 -97.53 -14.76 -11.22
CA GLY A 495 -96.62 -15.24 -10.18
C GLY A 495 -95.20 -15.59 -10.65
N PHE A 496 -94.75 -15.07 -11.79
CA PHE A 496 -93.38 -15.29 -12.25
C PHE A 496 -92.36 -14.54 -11.37
N PRO A 497 -91.20 -15.14 -11.01
CA PRO A 497 -90.25 -14.51 -10.09
C PRO A 497 -89.75 -13.14 -10.60
N PRO A 498 -89.90 -12.05 -9.82
CA PRO A 498 -89.54 -10.70 -10.28
C PRO A 498 -88.03 -10.53 -10.48
N ASN A 499 -87.20 -11.29 -9.76
CA ASN A 499 -85.75 -11.30 -9.91
C ASN A 499 -85.27 -11.97 -11.22
N ARG A 500 -86.16 -12.66 -11.94
CA ARG A 500 -85.89 -13.29 -13.24
C ARG A 500 -86.44 -12.47 -14.41
N LEU A 501 -86.85 -11.23 -14.20
CA LEU A 501 -87.41 -10.36 -15.23
C LEU A 501 -86.70 -9.02 -15.29
N ALA A 502 -86.52 -8.52 -16.51
CA ALA A 502 -86.08 -7.15 -16.77
C ALA A 502 -86.94 -6.54 -17.88
N ALA A 503 -87.44 -5.32 -17.68
CA ALA A 503 -88.16 -4.58 -18.71
C ALA A 503 -87.26 -3.49 -19.29
N THR A 504 -87.06 -3.50 -20.61
CA THR A 504 -86.27 -2.47 -21.31
C THR A 504 -87.08 -1.87 -22.45
N GLY A 505 -87.24 -0.54 -22.47
CA GLY A 505 -87.78 0.17 -23.63
C GLY A 505 -86.66 0.56 -24.59
N PHE A 506 -86.87 0.40 -25.89
CA PHE A 506 -85.91 0.78 -26.94
C PHE A 506 -86.42 1.89 -27.88
N GLY A 507 -87.66 2.36 -27.66
CA GLY A 507 -88.32 3.31 -28.55
C GLY A 507 -88.33 2.85 -30.01
N GLU A 508 -88.08 3.81 -30.91
CA GLU A 508 -88.07 3.60 -32.36
C GLU A 508 -86.69 3.22 -32.92
N TYR A 509 -85.64 3.22 -32.08
CA TYR A 509 -84.23 3.17 -32.51
C TYR A 509 -83.72 1.77 -32.87
N HIS A 510 -84.56 0.74 -32.73
CA HIS A 510 -84.27 -0.63 -33.14
C HIS A 510 -85.37 -1.18 -34.08
N PRO A 511 -85.52 -0.62 -35.29
CA PRO A 511 -86.53 -1.09 -36.25
C PRO A 511 -86.11 -2.43 -36.87
N VAL A 512 -87.07 -3.35 -36.99
CA VAL A 512 -86.91 -4.65 -37.69
C VAL A 512 -87.35 -4.59 -39.15
N ALA A 513 -88.18 -3.62 -39.50
CA ALA A 513 -88.60 -3.33 -40.86
C ALA A 513 -88.27 -1.87 -41.21
N GLN A 514 -87.62 -1.65 -42.35
CA GLN A 514 -87.29 -0.31 -42.82
C GLN A 514 -88.45 0.32 -43.62
N GLY A 515 -88.57 1.65 -43.55
CA GLY A 515 -89.54 2.43 -44.31
C GLY A 515 -90.80 2.81 -43.53
N ASP A 516 -91.68 3.57 -44.19
CA ASP A 516 -92.85 4.23 -43.59
C ASP A 516 -94.19 3.55 -43.90
N SER A 517 -94.17 2.33 -44.46
CA SER A 517 -95.41 1.63 -44.78
C SER A 517 -96.17 1.23 -43.51
N PRO A 518 -97.51 1.16 -43.55
CA PRO A 518 -98.30 0.68 -42.41
C PRO A 518 -97.83 -0.69 -41.89
N GLU A 519 -97.41 -1.58 -42.79
CA GLU A 519 -96.91 -2.92 -42.48
C GLU A 519 -95.53 -2.88 -41.81
N ALA A 520 -94.63 -2.00 -42.26
CA ALA A 520 -93.32 -1.80 -41.63
C ALA A 520 -93.48 -1.23 -40.21
N ARG A 521 -94.38 -0.26 -40.02
CA ARG A 521 -94.68 0.31 -38.71
C ARG A 521 -95.30 -0.70 -37.76
N ALA A 522 -96.25 -1.52 -38.24
CA ALA A 522 -96.83 -2.61 -37.45
C ALA A 522 -95.78 -3.62 -36.99
N GLN A 523 -94.81 -3.96 -37.83
CA GLN A 523 -93.71 -4.85 -37.46
C GLN A 523 -92.75 -4.23 -36.45
N ASN A 524 -92.52 -2.92 -36.50
CA ASN A 524 -91.65 -2.22 -35.56
C ASN A 524 -92.28 -2.08 -34.17
N ARG A 525 -93.62 -1.91 -34.11
CA ARG A 525 -94.41 -1.95 -32.87
C ARG A 525 -94.50 -3.38 -32.33
N ARG A 526 -93.53 -3.81 -31.53
CA ARG A 526 -93.45 -5.18 -31.00
C ARG A 526 -92.92 -5.24 -29.58
N ILE A 527 -93.16 -6.37 -28.92
CA ILE A 527 -92.50 -6.77 -27.69
C ILE A 527 -91.63 -7.99 -27.98
N GLU A 528 -90.38 -7.98 -27.55
CA GLU A 528 -89.50 -9.14 -27.67
C GLU A 528 -89.23 -9.73 -26.28
N LEU A 529 -89.33 -11.05 -26.15
CA LEU A 529 -88.88 -11.77 -24.95
C LEU A 529 -87.63 -12.56 -25.30
N LYS A 530 -86.57 -12.42 -24.51
CA LYS A 530 -85.33 -13.16 -24.66
C LYS A 530 -84.76 -13.63 -23.32
N LEU A 531 -84.09 -14.78 -23.33
CA LEU A 531 -83.33 -15.30 -22.21
C LEU A 531 -81.89 -14.74 -22.26
N THR A 532 -81.38 -14.22 -21.15
CA THR A 532 -80.01 -13.69 -21.02
C THR A 532 -79.46 -13.93 -19.62
N GLU A 533 -78.15 -13.81 -19.44
CA GLU A 533 -77.55 -13.67 -18.10
C GLU A 533 -77.67 -12.20 -17.64
N ARG A 534 -77.77 -12.00 -16.33
CA ARG A 534 -77.94 -10.69 -15.70
C ARG A 534 -76.73 -9.77 -15.86
#